data_AF-A0A935WQW6-F1
#
_entry.id   AF-A0A935WQW6-F1
#
_cell.length_a   1.000
_cell.length_b   1.000
_cell.length_c   1.000
_cell.angle_alpha   90.00
_cell.angle_beta   90.00
_cell.angle_gamma   90.00
#
_symmetry.space_group_name_H-M   'P 1'
#
loop_
_entity.id
_entity.type
_entity.pdbx_description
1 polymer ?
#
loop_
_entity_poly.entity_id
_entity_poly.type
_entity_poly.pdbx_seq_one_letter_code
_entity_poly.pdbx_strand_id
1 'polypeptide(L)' 'MPTLFRLLTVLGTIAAVTYGGAWLLANYLEPSPRTITITVPQDRFGK' A
#
# COMPACT_ATOMS: atom_id res chain seq x y z
N MET A 1 -37.04 -2.92 -12.39
CA MET A 1 -36.78 -3.91 -11.33
C MET A 1 -35.55 -3.46 -10.55
N PRO A 2 -35.66 -3.20 -9.24
CA PRO A 2 -34.64 -2.52 -8.44
C PRO A 2 -33.37 -3.35 -8.13
N THR A 3 -33.16 -4.50 -8.79
CA THR A 3 -32.07 -5.44 -8.52
C THR A 3 -30.71 -4.97 -9.07
N LEU A 4 -30.68 -4.37 -10.26
CA LEU A 4 -29.43 -3.89 -10.87
C LEU A 4 -28.83 -2.70 -10.10
N PHE A 5 -29.68 -1.74 -9.73
CA PHE A 5 -29.22 -0.56 -8.98
C PHE A 5 -28.66 -0.97 -7.61
N ARG A 6 -29.31 -1.92 -6.92
CA ARG A 6 -28.79 -2.49 -5.67
C ARG A 6 -27.42 -3.13 -5.86
N LEU A 7 -27.23 -3.92 -6.92
CA LEU A 7 -25.94 -4.54 -7.23
C LEU A 7 -24.84 -3.50 -7.51
N LEU A 8 -25.13 -2.49 -8.32
CA LEU A 8 -24.19 -1.42 -8.62
C LEU A 8 -23.85 -0.60 -7.38
N THR A 9 -24.83 -0.35 -6.50
CA THR A 9 -24.58 0.36 -5.24
C THR A 9 -23.62 -0.43 -4.36
N VAL A 10 -23.83 -1.74 -4.22
CA VAL A 10 -22.93 -2.61 -3.44
C VAL A 10 -21.51 -2.62 -4.03
N LEU A 11 -21.37 -2.83 -5.34
CA LEU A 11 -20.07 -2.83 -6.00
C LEU A 11 -19.38 -1.47 -5.91
N GLY A 12 -20.13 -0.38 -6.08
CA GLY A 12 -19.64 0.98 -5.94
C GLY A 12 -19.13 1.26 -4.54
N THR A 13 -19.85 0.82 -3.50
CA THR A 13 -19.39 0.96 -2.11
C THR A 13 -18.11 0.16 -1.86
N ILE A 14 -18.02 -1.08 -2.33
CA ILE A 14 -16.82 -1.90 -2.18
C ILE A 14 -15.62 -1.24 -2.89
N ALA A 15 -15.80 -0.81 -4.13
CA ALA A 15 -14.77 -0.14 -4.90
C ALA A 15 -14.31 1.16 -4.20
N ALA A 16 -15.26 1.97 -3.71
CA ALA A 16 -14.96 3.21 -3.02
C ALA A 16 -14.16 2.99 -1.73
N VAL A 17 -14.53 2.01 -0.90
CA VAL A 17 -13.80 1.69 0.34
C VAL A 17 -12.41 1.16 0.03
N THR A 18 -12.29 0.25 -0.94
CA THR A 18 -11.01 -0.40 -1.27
C THR A 18 -10.03 0.60 -1.87
N TYR A 19 -10.49 1.38 -2.86
CA TYR A 19 -9.66 2.40 -3.51
C TYR A 19 -9.37 3.57 -2.57
N GLY A 20 -10.37 4.04 -1.81
CA GLY A 20 -10.20 5.10 -0.82
C GLY A 20 -9.20 4.71 0.27
N GLY A 21 -9.26 3.48 0.77
CA GLY A 21 -8.29 2.95 1.72
C GLY A 21 -6.88 2.90 1.14
N ALA A 22 -6.72 2.37 -0.08
CA ALA A 22 -5.41 2.34 -0.75
C ALA A 22 -4.85 3.74 -0.99
N TRP A 23 -5.68 4.68 -1.43
CA TRP A 23 -5.29 6.07 -1.67
C TRP A 23 -4.86 6.77 -0.37
N LEU A 24 -5.60 6.57 0.73
CA LEU A 24 -5.22 7.10 2.03
C LEU A 24 -3.87 6.56 2.51
N LEU A 25 -3.67 5.24 2.42
CA LEU A 25 -2.42 4.59 2.80
C LEU A 25 -1.23 5.11 1.99
N ALA A 26 -1.41 5.26 0.67
CA ALA A 26 -0.32 5.69 -0.20
C ALA A 26 0.08 7.17 -0.01
N ASN A 27 -0.88 8.04 0.30
CA ASN A 27 -0.64 9.49 0.36
C ASN A 27 -0.36 10.01 1.77
N TYR A 28 -0.93 9.38 2.80
CA TYR A 28 -0.87 9.89 4.17
C TYR A 28 -0.06 9.01 5.12
N LEU A 29 0.32 7.79 4.72
CA LEU A 29 1.18 6.94 5.53
C LEU A 29 2.55 6.82 4.87
N GLU A 30 3.56 7.32 5.58
CA GLU A 30 4.95 7.19 5.16
C GLU A 30 5.48 5.80 5.54
N PRO A 31 6.03 5.03 4.60
CA PRO A 31 6.63 3.74 4.91
C PRO A 31 7.88 3.94 5.76
N SER A 32 7.96 3.22 6.88
CA SER A 32 9.13 3.29 7.78
C SER A 32 10.41 2.88 7.03
N PRO A 33 11.41 3.78 6.91
CA PRO A 33 12.64 3.45 6.21
C PRO A 33 13.42 2.42 7.00
N ARG A 34 13.50 1.19 6.47
CA ARG A 34 14.32 0.14 7.06
C ARG A 34 15.78 0.38 6.72
N THR A 35 16.56 0.87 7.68
CA THR A 35 18.02 0.94 7.54
C THR A 35 18.58 -0.49 7.62
N ILE A 36 18.92 -1.07 6.48
CA ILE A 36 19.63 -2.35 6.43
C ILE A 36 21.10 -2.04 6.73
N THR A 37 21.50 -2.15 7.99
CA THR A 37 22.91 -2.07 8.38
C THR A 37 23.60 -3.34 7.89
N ILE A 38 24.11 -3.31 6.67
CA ILE A 38 25.03 -4.33 6.19
C ILE A 38 26.36 -4.14 6.92
N THR A 39 26.76 -5.11 7.72
CA THR A 39 28.12 -5.15 8.27
C THR A 39 29.06 -5.46 7.11
N VAL A 40 29.75 -4.44 6.58
CA VAL A 40 30.76 -4.64 5.54
C VAL A 40 32.02 -5.21 6.19
N PRO A 41 32.41 -6.47 5.93
CA PRO A 41 33.64 -7.03 6.46
C PRO A 41 34.85 -6.26 5.91
N GLN A 42 35.74 -5.83 6.81
CA GLN A 42 36.92 -5.02 6.50
C GLN A 42 37.95 -5.74 5.60
N ASP A 43 37.84 -7.06 5.43
CA ASP A 43 38.72 -7.88 4.57
C ASP A 43 38.66 -7.53 3.08
N ARG A 44 37.68 -6.73 2.64
CA ARG A 44 37.56 -6.28 1.24
C ARG A 44 38.23 -4.93 0.97
N PHE A 45 38.70 -4.21 1.99
CA PHE A 45 39.32 -2.88 1.85
C PHE A 45 40.87 -2.90 1.76
N GLY A 46 41.47 -4.04 1.45
CA GLY A 46 42.93 -4.19 1.36
C GLY A 46 43.39 -4.88 0.09
N LYS A 47 43.62 -4.12 -0.98
CA LYS A 47 44.91 -4.05 -1.70
C LYS A 47 44.91 -2.90 -2.70
#